data_AF-A0A550CA42-F1
#
_entry.id   AF-A0A550CA42-F1
#
_cell.length_a   1.000
_cell.length_b   1.000
_cell.length_c   1.000
_cell.angle_alpha   90.00
_cell.angle_beta   90.00
_cell.angle_gamma   90.00
#
_symmetry.space_group_name_H-M   'P 1'
#
loop_
_entity.id
_entity.type
_entity.pdbx_description
1 polymer ?
#
loop_
_entity_poly.entity_id
_entity_poly.type
_entity_poly.pdbx_seq_one_letter_code
_entity_poly.pdbx_strand_id
1 'polypeptide(L)' 'MPTEFEMRQRNAKFAAAARSGKKPTHPSRQDRLAKRSPVSTWALGLVVFVVCGGVLFELARLIFL' A
#
# COMPACT_ATOMS: atom_id res chain seq x y z
N MET A 1 -21.52 -8.10 23.08
CA MET A 1 -20.42 -8.39 22.12
C MET A 1 -20.84 -9.59 21.29
N PRO A 2 -20.68 -9.59 19.96
CA PRO A 2 -21.04 -10.74 19.14
C PRO A 2 -20.14 -11.94 19.49
N THR A 3 -20.71 -13.13 19.49
CA THR A 3 -19.96 -14.37 19.79
C THR A 3 -19.07 -14.77 18.61
N GLU A 4 -18.05 -15.60 18.85
CA GLU A 4 -17.17 -16.09 17.77
C GLU A 4 -17.92 -16.79 16.65
N PHE A 5 -18.99 -17.50 17.00
CA PHE A 5 -19.86 -18.18 16.05
C PHE A 5 -20.57 -17.19 15.13
N GLU A 6 -21.15 -16.13 15.69
CA GLU A 6 -21.80 -15.07 14.92
C GLU A 6 -20.80 -14.35 14.01
N MET A 7 -19.57 -14.11 14.49
CA MET A 7 -18.50 -13.51 13.68
C MET A 7 -18.11 -14.39 12.49
N ARG A 8 -17.94 -15.70 12.69
CA ARG A 8 -17.64 -16.64 11.60
C ARG A 8 -18.77 -16.69 10.57
N GLN A 9 -20.02 -16.71 11.02
CA GLN A 9 -21.16 -16.75 10.11
C GLN A 9 -21.27 -15.47 9.26
N ARG A 10 -21.00 -14.30 9.85
CA ARG A 10 -20.97 -13.02 9.12
C ARG A 10 -19.82 -12.97 8.10
N ASN A 11 -18.63 -13.44 8.46
CA ASN A 11 -17.49 -13.52 7.54
C ASN A 11 -17.75 -14.46 6.36
N ALA A 12 -18.38 -15.62 6.60
CA ALA A 12 -18.76 -16.56 5.56
C ALA A 12 -19.77 -15.95 4.57
N LYS A 13 -20.79 -15.24 5.08
CA LYS A 13 -21.78 -14.53 4.24
C LYS A 13 -21.11 -13.43 3.40
N PHE A 14 -20.20 -12.65 3.99
CA PHE A 14 -19.46 -11.62 3.28
C PHE A 14 -18.55 -12.20 2.18
N ALA A 15 -17.83 -13.29 2.49
CA ALA A 15 -16.98 -13.97 1.52
C ALA A 15 -17.79 -14.56 0.34
N ALA A 16 -18.95 -15.16 0.62
CA ALA A 16 -19.85 -15.66 -0.42
C ALA A 16 -20.41 -14.52 -1.29
N ALA A 17 -20.78 -13.39 -0.70
CA ALA A 17 -21.25 -12.22 -1.44
C ALA A 17 -20.16 -11.57 -2.30
N ALA A 18 -18.92 -11.50 -1.79
CA ALA A 18 -17.78 -11.00 -2.56
C ALA A 18 -17.46 -11.93 -3.75
N ARG A 19 -17.54 -13.26 -3.56
CA ARG A 19 -17.36 -14.25 -4.63
C ARG A 19 -18.47 -14.22 -5.68
N SER A 20 -19.70 -13.89 -5.31
CA SER A 20 -20.82 -13.77 -6.25
C SER A 20 -20.82 -12.47 -7.07
N GLY A 21 -19.74 -11.70 -7.03
CA GLY A 21 -19.53 -10.52 -7.87
C GLY A 21 -20.14 -9.23 -7.33
N LYS A 22 -20.75 -9.24 -6.14
CA LYS A 22 -21.16 -7.99 -5.49
C LYS A 22 -19.93 -7.22 -5.04
N LYS A 23 -19.76 -5.98 -5.52
CA LYS A 23 -18.68 -5.09 -5.07
C LYS A 23 -18.82 -4.86 -3.56
N PRO A 24 -17.87 -5.31 -2.73
CA PRO A 24 -17.91 -5.03 -1.31
C PRO A 24 -17.76 -3.52 -1.09
N THR A 25 -18.68 -2.92 -0.35
CA THR A 25 -18.61 -1.48 0.01
C THR A 25 -17.44 -1.17 0.92
N HIS A 26 -17.00 -2.16 1.71
CA HIS A 26 -15.82 -2.07 2.57
C HIS A 26 -14.76 -3.10 2.15
N PRO A 27 -13.51 -2.68 1.90
CA PRO A 27 -12.42 -3.60 1.61
C PRO A 27 -12.08 -4.42 2.86
N SER A 28 -11.85 -5.71 2.68
CA SER A 28 -11.40 -6.58 3.77
C SER A 28 -10.02 -6.16 4.27
N ARG A 29 -9.64 -6.60 5.47
CA ARG A 29 -8.29 -6.34 6.01
C ARG A 29 -7.20 -6.89 5.08
N GLN A 30 -7.46 -8.04 4.44
CA GLN A 30 -6.57 -8.64 3.46
C GLN A 30 -6.46 -7.78 2.20
N ASP A 31 -7.56 -7.26 1.68
CA ASP A 31 -7.55 -6.37 0.50
C ASP A 31 -6.79 -5.07 0.77
N ARG A 32 -6.94 -4.51 1.98
CA ARG A 32 -6.19 -3.32 2.39
C ARG A 32 -4.70 -3.58 2.47
N LEU A 33 -4.30 -4.76 2.96
CA LEU A 33 -2.91 -5.14 3.07
C LEU A 33 -2.29 -5.43 1.69
N ALA A 34 -3.05 -6.09 0.81
CA ALA A 34 -2.63 -6.36 -0.57
C ALA A 34 -2.43 -5.09 -1.40
N LYS A 35 -3.21 -4.03 -1.13
CA LYS A 35 -3.09 -2.72 -1.80
C LYS A 35 -2.05 -1.80 -1.17
N ARG A 36 -1.43 -2.18 -0.06
CA ARG A 36 -0.42 -1.35 0.61
C ARG A 36 0.89 -1.45 -0.17
N SER A 37 1.44 -0.30 -0.58
CA SER A 37 2.78 -0.25 -1.18
C SER A 37 3.81 -0.85 -0.22
N PRO A 38 4.74 -1.71 -0.69
CA PRO A 38 5.82 -2.24 0.13
C PRO A 38 6.86 -1.17 0.50
N VAL A 39 6.94 -0.09 -0.28
CA VAL A 39 7.90 1.01 -0.07
C VAL A 39 7.15 2.26 0.39
N SER A 40 7.68 2.91 1.44
CA SER A 40 7.16 4.18 1.92
C SER A 40 7.57 5.33 0.99
N THR A 41 6.71 6.35 0.87
CA THR A 41 7.00 7.54 0.05
C THR A 41 8.32 8.21 0.44
N TRP A 42 8.67 8.18 1.73
CA TRP A 42 9.93 8.75 2.23
C TRP A 42 11.16 7.95 1.76
N ALA A 43 11.09 6.62 1.80
CA ALA A 43 12.14 5.76 1.26
C ALA A 43 12.33 5.96 -0.25
N LEU A 44 11.23 6.09 -1.00
CA LEU A 44 11.28 6.43 -2.42
C LEU A 44 11.95 7.80 -2.64
N GLY A 45 11.62 8.79 -1.81
CA GLY A 45 12.21 10.13 -1.86
C GLY A 45 13.73 10.13 -1.65
N LEU A 46 14.22 9.34 -0.69
CA LEU A 46 15.66 9.18 -0.47
C LEU A 46 16.37 8.54 -1.66
N VAL A 47 15.80 7.48 -2.24
CA VAL A 47 16.38 6.83 -3.42
C VAL A 47 16.48 7.81 -4.57
N VAL A 48 15.41 8.56 -4.85
CA VAL A 48 15.41 9.60 -5.90
C VAL A 48 16.44 10.69 -5.58
N PHE A 49 16.53 11.14 -4.33
CA PHE A 49 17.52 12.13 -3.91
C PHE A 49 18.95 11.64 -4.09
N VAL A 50 19.27 10.39 -3.77
CA VAL A 50 20.63 9.85 -3.96
C VAL A 50 20.96 9.74 -5.45
N VAL A 51 20.02 9.23 -6.26
CA VAL A 51 20.22 9.03 -7.70
C VAL A 51 20.35 10.37 -8.42
N CYS A 52 19.45 11.33 -8.16
CA CYS A 52 19.47 12.64 -8.81
C CYS A 52 20.45 13.61 -8.16
N GLY A 53 20.68 13.49 -6.85
CA GLY A 53 21.57 14.37 -6.09
C GLY A 53 23.03 14.22 -6.49
N GLY A 54 23.47 12.99 -6.82
CA GLY A 54 24.80 12.79 -7.41
C GLY A 54 24.98 13.56 -8.72
N VAL A 55 23.94 13.61 -9.57
CA VAL A 55 23.95 14.37 -10.82
C VAL A 55 23.97 15.88 -10.56
N LEU A 56 23.15 16.37 -9.62
CA LEU A 56 23.15 17.79 -9.25
C LEU A 56 24.49 18.23 -8.65
N PHE A 57 25.11 17.39 -7.84
CA PHE A 57 26.43 17.64 -7.28
C PHE A 57 27.53 17.65 -8.35
N GLU A 58 27.50 16.71 -9.29
CA GLU A 58 28.44 16.65 -10.42
C GLU A 58 28.28 17.87 -11.34
N LEU A 59 27.05 18.30 -11.63
CA LEU A 59 26.79 19.51 -12.42
C LEU A 59 27.27 20.76 -11.68
N ALA A 60 27.00 20.85 -10.38
CA ALA A 60 27.51 21.96 -9.57
C ALA A 60 29.04 21.99 -9.55
N ARG A 61 29.70 20.83 -9.45
CA ARG A 61 31.15 20.73 -9.60
C ARG A 61 31.59 21.26 -10.95
N LEU A 62 31.06 20.77 -12.07
CA LEU A 62 31.45 21.21 -13.42
C LEU A 62 31.28 22.71 -13.66
N ILE A 63 30.30 23.35 -13.00
CA ILE A 63 29.99 24.77 -13.18
C ILE A 63 30.80 25.67 -12.23
N PHE A 64 31.04 25.23 -10.99
CA PHE A 64 31.60 26.07 -9.93
C PHE A 64 33.02 25.69 -9.47
N LEU A 65 33.58 24.56 -9.93
CA LEU A 65 34.89 24.04 -9.52
C LEU A 65 35.73 23.59 -10.72
#